data_AF-A0A6A5GBS8-F1
#
_entry.id   AF-A0A6A5GBS8-F1
#
_cell.length_a   1.000
_cell.length_b   1.000
_cell.length_c   1.000
_cell.angle_alpha   90.00
_cell.angle_beta   90.00
_cell.angle_gamma   90.00
#
_symmetry.space_group_name_H-M   'P 1'
#
loop_
_entity.id
_entity.type
_entity.pdbx_description
1 polymer ?
#
loop_
_entity_poly.entity_id
_entity_poly.type
_entity_poly.pdbx_seq_one_letter_code
_entity_poly.pdbx_strand_id
1 'polypeptide(L)'
;MLFLLLLLFVTSTTAVTDPQCESKDFLKTFECIGGLSIFVTSVDKYDLKIEADRKNFTAACKEASDCFADTSCLHADRLKLFLDTYCGYSTFLETDFKECKNKLDAREESQCEKSFKSFFDNTMTEDVKCGQLDDSLKCVKKEVSSVCGQRDALNIEKYLVNMSIGLSCDDVMKMMAEKENKKGK
;
A
#
# COMPACT_ATOMS: atom_id res chain seq x y z
N MET A 1 -27.38 -0.25 44.88
CA MET A 1 -27.70 1.05 44.26
C MET A 1 -26.43 1.87 44.00
N LEU A 2 -25.45 1.30 43.28
CA LEU A 2 -24.24 2.01 42.84
C LEU A 2 -24.03 1.91 41.31
N PHE A 3 -24.96 1.25 40.61
CA PHE A 3 -24.88 0.97 39.18
C PHE A 3 -25.66 1.97 38.29
N LEU A 4 -26.32 2.97 38.89
CA LEU A 4 -27.16 3.95 38.17
C LEU A 4 -26.55 5.36 38.08
N LEU A 5 -25.39 5.61 38.70
CA LEU A 5 -24.72 6.92 38.69
C LEU A 5 -23.59 7.06 37.66
N LEU A 6 -23.21 5.97 36.98
CA LEU A 6 -22.22 6.02 35.87
C LEU A 6 -22.86 6.30 34.49
N LEU A 7 -24.18 6.42 34.41
CA LEU A 7 -24.93 6.72 33.18
C LEU A 7 -25.29 8.22 33.04
N LEU A 8 -24.81 9.09 33.93
CA LEU A 8 -25.10 10.54 33.92
C LEU A 8 -23.95 11.43 33.42
N PHE A 9 -22.88 10.86 32.87
CA PHE A 9 -21.91 11.63 32.05
C PHE A 9 -22.16 11.38 30.56
N VAL A 10 -23.38 11.65 30.10
CA VAL A 10 -23.59 12.01 28.70
C VAL A 10 -23.52 13.52 28.64
N THR A 11 -22.45 14.05 28.05
CA THR A 11 -22.45 15.12 27.03
C THR A 11 -21.08 15.82 27.03
N SER A 12 -20.12 15.16 26.40
CA SER A 12 -19.14 15.85 25.57
C SER A 12 -18.64 14.85 24.54
N THR A 13 -19.53 14.47 23.62
CA THR A 13 -19.10 14.10 22.27
C THR A 13 -18.46 15.33 21.64
N THR A 14 -17.26 15.69 22.06
CA THR A 14 -16.34 16.29 21.10
C THR A 14 -15.98 15.13 20.20
N ALA A 15 -16.81 14.95 19.16
CA ALA A 15 -16.45 14.21 17.97
C ALA A 15 -14.99 14.57 17.69
N VAL A 16 -14.14 13.55 17.54
CA VAL A 16 -12.75 13.73 17.14
C VAL A 16 -12.81 14.35 15.75
N THR A 17 -12.84 15.68 15.71
CA THR A 17 -12.85 16.44 14.46
C THR A 17 -11.42 16.45 13.94
N ASP A 18 -11.04 15.34 13.30
CA ASP A 18 -10.59 15.53 11.93
C ASP A 18 -11.80 16.15 11.20
N PRO A 19 -11.71 17.36 10.62
CA PRO A 19 -12.84 17.98 9.93
C PRO A 19 -13.42 17.12 8.79
N GLN A 20 -12.86 15.94 8.49
CA GLN A 20 -13.26 15.06 7.39
C GLN A 20 -13.83 13.68 7.77
N CYS A 21 -14.12 13.37 9.04
CA CYS A 21 -14.64 12.03 9.37
C CYS A 21 -15.80 12.01 10.37
N GLU A 22 -16.94 11.45 9.95
CA GLU A 22 -18.04 11.12 10.85
C GLU A 22 -17.66 9.95 11.77
N SER A 23 -18.16 9.93 13.01
CA SER A 23 -17.81 8.88 13.98
C SER A 23 -18.12 7.46 13.50
N LYS A 24 -19.17 7.30 12.68
CA LYS A 24 -19.53 6.00 12.07
C LYS A 24 -18.46 5.55 11.07
N ASP A 25 -17.97 6.47 10.24
CA ASP A 25 -16.94 6.17 9.24
C ASP A 25 -15.60 5.88 9.90
N PHE A 26 -15.27 6.59 11.00
CA PHE A 26 -14.09 6.31 11.81
C PHE A 26 -14.12 4.89 12.38
N LEU A 27 -15.23 4.49 13.00
CA LEU A 27 -15.39 3.15 13.56
C LEU A 27 -15.32 2.07 12.48
N LYS A 28 -15.96 2.29 11.32
CA LYS A 28 -15.86 1.39 10.16
C LYS A 28 -14.41 1.26 9.71
N THR A 29 -13.69 2.37 9.51
CA THR A 29 -12.27 2.34 9.12
C THR A 29 -11.43 1.56 10.14
N PHE A 30 -11.69 1.72 11.44
CA PHE A 30 -10.99 0.99 12.49
C PHE A 30 -11.26 -0.52 12.46
N GLU A 31 -12.51 -0.94 12.24
CA GLU A 31 -12.86 -2.35 12.04
C GLU A 31 -12.15 -2.94 10.81
N CYS A 32 -12.10 -2.18 9.72
CA CYS A 32 -11.39 -2.58 8.51
C CYS A 32 -9.89 -2.74 8.71
N ILE A 33 -9.26 -1.90 9.54
CA ILE A 33 -7.85 -2.07 9.93
C ILE A 33 -7.65 -3.40 10.67
N GLY A 34 -8.59 -3.80 11.53
CA GLY A 34 -8.57 -5.12 12.18
C GLY A 34 -8.60 -6.26 11.17
N GLY A 35 -9.50 -6.22 10.19
CA GLY A 35 -9.56 -7.20 9.10
C GLY A 35 -8.30 -7.22 8.25
N LEU A 36 -7.74 -6.05 7.93
CA LEU A 36 -6.47 -5.92 7.23
C LEU A 36 -5.32 -6.58 8.00
N SER A 37 -5.25 -6.41 9.33
CA SER A 37 -4.22 -7.05 10.15
C SER A 37 -4.28 -8.58 10.06
N ILE A 38 -5.50 -9.15 10.06
CA ILE A 38 -5.72 -10.59 9.87
C ILE A 38 -5.26 -11.02 8.48
N PHE A 39 -5.60 -10.26 7.44
CA PHE A 39 -5.15 -10.54 6.08
C PHE A 39 -3.62 -10.54 5.98
N VAL A 40 -2.95 -9.48 6.43
CA VAL A 40 -1.48 -9.32 6.37
C VAL A 40 -0.77 -10.47 7.08
N THR A 41 -1.22 -10.86 8.27
CA THR A 41 -0.64 -11.99 9.02
C THR A 41 -0.93 -13.37 8.40
N SER A 42 -1.83 -13.44 7.42
CA SER A 42 -2.15 -14.66 6.68
C SER A 42 -1.45 -14.78 5.34
N VAL A 43 -0.79 -13.73 4.84
CA VAL A 43 -0.21 -13.69 3.48
C VAL A 43 0.77 -14.84 3.24
N ASP A 44 1.62 -15.16 4.22
CA ASP A 44 2.62 -16.24 4.11
C ASP A 44 2.02 -17.65 4.03
N LYS A 45 0.70 -17.81 4.24
CA LYS A 45 0.01 -19.09 4.13
C LYS A 45 -0.37 -19.43 2.68
N TYR A 46 -0.29 -18.47 1.77
CA TYR A 46 -0.64 -18.68 0.36
C TYR A 46 0.62 -18.95 -0.47
N ASP A 47 0.72 -20.13 -1.10
CA ASP A 47 1.73 -20.33 -2.14
C ASP A 47 1.19 -19.79 -3.47
N LEU A 48 1.55 -18.55 -3.80
CA LEU A 48 1.06 -17.90 -5.02
C LEU A 48 1.55 -18.59 -6.31
N LYS A 49 2.46 -19.57 -6.27
CA LYS A 49 2.76 -20.41 -7.43
C LYS A 49 1.61 -21.37 -7.75
N ILE A 50 0.80 -21.73 -6.75
CA ILE A 50 -0.37 -22.61 -6.86
C ILE A 50 -1.62 -21.80 -7.22
N GLU A 51 -2.34 -22.23 -8.25
CA GLU A 51 -3.53 -21.50 -8.74
C GLU A 51 -4.65 -21.39 -7.71
N ALA A 52 -4.90 -22.47 -6.95
CA ALA A 52 -5.91 -22.48 -5.90
C ALA A 52 -5.60 -21.44 -4.80
N ASP A 53 -4.34 -21.39 -4.37
CA ASP A 53 -3.87 -20.45 -3.36
C ASP A 53 -3.93 -19.01 -3.87
N ARG A 54 -3.58 -18.76 -5.15
CA ARG A 54 -3.80 -17.44 -5.76
C ARG A 54 -5.26 -17.01 -5.70
N LYS A 55 -6.20 -17.89 -6.05
CA LYS A 55 -7.64 -17.57 -5.99
C LYS A 55 -8.07 -17.23 -4.57
N ASN A 56 -7.62 -17.99 -3.58
CA ASN A 56 -7.92 -17.73 -2.17
C ASN A 56 -7.29 -16.42 -1.69
N PHE A 57 -6.04 -16.15 -2.05
CA PHE A 57 -5.36 -14.89 -1.77
C PHE A 57 -6.09 -13.69 -2.39
N THR A 58 -6.47 -13.77 -3.66
CA THR A 58 -7.22 -12.71 -4.35
C THR A 58 -8.57 -12.46 -3.67
N ALA A 59 -9.28 -13.51 -3.25
CA ALA A 59 -10.55 -13.38 -2.53
C ALA A 59 -10.37 -12.71 -1.16
N ALA A 60 -9.42 -13.18 -0.35
CA ALA A 60 -9.13 -12.60 0.97
C ALA A 60 -8.67 -11.15 0.87
N CYS A 61 -7.88 -10.82 -0.15
CA CYS A 61 -7.49 -9.44 -0.38
C CYS A 61 -8.65 -8.56 -0.80
N LYS A 62 -9.52 -9.05 -1.70
CA LYS A 62 -10.72 -8.33 -2.10
C LYS A 62 -11.61 -8.01 -0.90
N GLU A 63 -11.79 -8.97 0.00
CA GLU A 63 -12.53 -8.75 1.25
C GLU A 63 -11.90 -7.65 2.12
N ALA A 64 -10.58 -7.71 2.33
CA ALA A 64 -9.85 -6.71 3.10
C ALA A 64 -9.93 -5.30 2.47
N SER A 65 -9.80 -5.22 1.14
CA SER A 65 -9.87 -3.97 0.39
C SER A 65 -11.28 -3.39 0.33
N ASP A 66 -12.30 -4.22 0.06
CA ASP A 66 -13.69 -3.78 -0.06
C ASP A 66 -14.24 -3.24 1.26
N CYS A 67 -13.66 -3.61 2.40
CA CYS A 67 -14.01 -3.00 3.69
C CYS A 67 -13.85 -1.46 3.67
N PHE A 68 -12.85 -0.95 2.93
CA PHE A 68 -12.57 0.47 2.79
C PHE A 68 -13.35 1.15 1.64
N ALA A 69 -14.23 0.45 0.92
CA ALA A 69 -14.84 0.96 -0.32
C ALA A 69 -15.74 2.20 -0.14
N ASP A 70 -16.41 2.35 1.01
CA ASP A 70 -17.40 3.42 1.22
C ASP A 70 -16.94 4.48 2.25
N THR A 71 -15.64 4.67 2.41
CA THR A 71 -15.11 5.71 3.31
C THR A 71 -13.79 6.27 2.78
N SER A 72 -13.63 7.59 2.86
CA SER A 72 -12.34 8.28 2.66
C SER A 72 -11.71 8.71 3.98
N CYS A 73 -12.35 8.38 5.12
CA CYS A 73 -11.85 8.69 6.44
C CYS A 73 -10.45 8.09 6.64
N LEU A 74 -9.51 8.90 7.16
CA LEU A 74 -8.10 8.51 7.36
C LEU A 74 -7.42 7.99 6.08
N HIS A 75 -7.74 8.56 4.92
CA HIS A 75 -7.18 8.15 3.62
C HIS A 75 -7.44 6.68 3.27
N ALA A 76 -8.60 6.16 3.70
CA ALA A 76 -9.03 4.79 3.39
C ALA A 76 -9.08 4.49 1.88
N ASP A 77 -9.33 5.50 1.03
CA ASP A 77 -9.26 5.41 -0.43
C ASP A 77 -7.84 5.09 -0.94
N ARG A 78 -6.82 5.73 -0.35
CA ARG A 78 -5.41 5.49 -0.67
C ARG A 78 -4.98 4.10 -0.20
N LEU A 79 -5.38 3.72 1.01
CA LEU A 79 -5.11 2.39 1.55
C LEU A 79 -5.78 1.30 0.69
N LYS A 80 -7.04 1.51 0.31
CA LYS A 80 -7.75 0.63 -0.62
C LYS A 80 -6.99 0.48 -1.94
N LEU A 81 -6.58 1.59 -2.55
CA LEU A 81 -5.81 1.58 -3.79
C LEU A 81 -4.50 0.79 -3.63
N PHE A 82 -3.79 0.99 -2.52
CA PHE A 82 -2.57 0.23 -2.22
C PHE A 82 -2.86 -1.27 -2.13
N LEU A 83 -3.89 -1.68 -1.41
CA LEU A 83 -4.27 -3.09 -1.25
C LEU A 83 -4.69 -3.74 -2.58
N ASP A 84 -5.57 -3.10 -3.33
CA ASP A 84 -5.99 -3.57 -4.65
C ASP A 84 -4.78 -3.77 -5.57
N THR A 85 -3.85 -2.81 -5.53
CA THR A 85 -2.64 -2.83 -6.34
C THR A 85 -1.66 -3.92 -5.88
N TYR A 86 -1.42 -4.05 -4.58
CA TYR A 86 -0.56 -5.08 -4.01
C TYR A 86 -1.05 -6.47 -4.40
N CYS A 87 -2.35 -6.71 -4.31
CA CYS A 87 -2.90 -8.03 -4.58
C CYS A 87 -2.94 -8.38 -6.07
N GLY A 88 -3.24 -7.39 -6.91
CA GLY A 88 -3.09 -7.53 -8.36
C GLY A 88 -1.63 -7.81 -8.73
N TYR A 89 -0.69 -7.06 -8.16
CA TYR A 89 0.75 -7.21 -8.41
C TYR A 89 1.26 -8.60 -8.01
N SER A 90 0.94 -9.07 -6.80
CA SER A 90 1.35 -10.39 -6.32
C SER A 90 0.84 -11.53 -7.20
N THR A 91 -0.39 -11.40 -7.72
CA THR A 91 -0.96 -12.38 -8.66
C THR A 91 -0.30 -12.29 -10.03
N PHE A 92 -0.07 -11.07 -10.53
CA PHE A 92 0.58 -10.78 -11.81
C PHE A 92 2.00 -11.37 -11.90
N LEU A 93 2.79 -11.26 -10.82
CA LEU A 93 4.14 -11.82 -10.73
C LEU A 93 4.20 -13.33 -10.99
N GLU A 94 3.16 -14.07 -10.59
CA GLU A 94 3.09 -15.53 -10.74
C GLU A 94 2.31 -15.99 -11.97
N THR A 95 1.82 -15.04 -12.78
CA THR A 95 1.02 -15.29 -13.98
C THR A 95 1.66 -14.61 -15.18
N ASP A 96 1.15 -13.46 -15.61
CA ASP A 96 1.53 -12.79 -16.85
C ASP A 96 3.01 -12.33 -16.85
N PHE A 97 3.58 -12.08 -15.67
CA PHE A 97 4.97 -11.66 -15.53
C PHE A 97 5.95 -12.80 -15.21
N LYS A 98 5.45 -14.04 -15.06
CA LYS A 98 6.24 -15.17 -14.54
C LYS A 98 7.50 -15.45 -15.35
N GLU A 99 7.43 -15.33 -16.67
CA GLU A 99 8.60 -15.54 -17.53
C GLU A 99 9.68 -14.48 -17.26
N CYS A 100 9.28 -13.21 -17.17
CA CYS A 100 10.20 -12.13 -16.84
C CYS A 100 10.79 -12.33 -15.44
N LYS A 101 9.94 -12.59 -14.44
CA LYS A 101 10.36 -12.89 -13.07
C LYS A 101 11.44 -13.97 -13.03
N ASN A 102 11.25 -15.09 -13.74
CA ASN A 102 12.25 -16.16 -13.79
C ASN A 102 13.59 -15.70 -14.40
N LYS A 103 13.59 -14.78 -15.38
CA LYS A 103 14.83 -14.20 -15.94
C LYS A 103 15.53 -13.29 -14.93
N LEU A 104 14.77 -12.50 -14.18
CA LEU A 104 15.30 -11.64 -13.12
C LEU A 104 15.82 -12.47 -11.93
N ASP A 105 15.16 -13.58 -11.58
CA ASP A 105 15.58 -14.47 -10.48
C ASP A 105 16.80 -15.34 -10.84
N ALA A 106 17.09 -15.52 -12.13
CA ALA A 106 18.22 -16.34 -12.60
C ALA A 106 19.58 -15.61 -12.57
N ARG A 107 19.59 -14.30 -12.29
CA ARG A 107 20.80 -13.48 -12.14
C ARG A 107 21.05 -13.16 -10.67
N GLU A 108 22.20 -12.58 -10.39
CA GLU A 108 22.44 -11.97 -9.07
C GLU A 108 21.51 -10.76 -8.85
N GLU A 109 21.08 -10.59 -7.60
CA GLU A 109 20.22 -9.49 -7.20
C GLU A 109 20.85 -8.13 -7.50
N SER A 110 20.13 -7.32 -8.25
CA SER A 110 20.58 -6.01 -8.72
C SER A 110 20.53 -4.96 -7.62
N GLN A 111 21.21 -3.83 -7.83
CA GLN A 111 21.06 -2.68 -6.93
C GLN A 111 19.66 -2.06 -6.99
N CYS A 112 18.97 -2.12 -8.15
CA CYS A 112 17.60 -1.65 -8.25
C CYS A 112 16.67 -2.48 -7.33
N GLU A 113 16.84 -3.80 -7.33
CA GLU A 113 16.06 -4.72 -6.49
C GLU A 113 16.35 -4.50 -5.00
N LYS A 114 17.62 -4.31 -4.63
CA LYS A 114 18.01 -3.99 -3.25
C LYS A 114 17.41 -2.69 -2.76
N SER A 115 17.51 -1.61 -3.56
CA SER A 115 16.92 -0.32 -3.22
C SER A 115 15.40 -0.40 -3.10
N PHE A 116 14.74 -1.12 -4.01
CA PHE A 116 13.30 -1.33 -3.94
C PHE A 116 12.87 -2.16 -2.72
N LYS A 117 13.64 -3.19 -2.33
CA LYS A 117 13.37 -3.95 -1.09
C LYS A 117 13.57 -3.10 0.16
N SER A 118 14.60 -2.26 0.18
CA SER A 118 14.91 -1.37 1.32
C SER A 118 13.79 -0.37 1.61
N PHE A 119 12.95 -0.04 0.62
CA PHE A 119 11.72 0.74 0.86
C PHE A 119 10.80 0.10 1.91
N PHE A 120 10.74 -1.23 1.98
CA PHE A 120 9.90 -1.95 2.94
C PHE A 120 10.55 -2.08 4.32
N ASP A 121 11.81 -1.65 4.48
CA ASP A 121 12.48 -1.61 5.78
C ASP A 121 11.97 -0.41 6.59
N ASN A 122 11.48 -0.68 7.80
CA ASN A 122 10.78 0.28 8.66
C ASN A 122 11.71 1.30 9.37
N THR A 123 12.87 1.61 8.80
CA THR A 123 13.91 2.42 9.45
C THR A 123 14.01 3.86 8.93
N MET A 124 13.24 4.22 7.91
CA MET A 124 13.34 5.51 7.21
C MET A 124 12.18 6.45 7.54
N THR A 125 12.45 7.76 7.50
CA THR A 125 11.41 8.80 7.54
C THR A 125 10.61 8.81 6.24
N GLU A 126 9.35 9.28 6.28
CA GLU A 126 8.43 9.24 5.12
C GLU A 126 8.97 9.99 3.89
N ASP A 127 9.66 11.10 4.09
CA ASP A 127 10.30 11.91 3.04
C ASP A 127 11.42 11.15 2.31
N VAL A 128 12.31 10.52 3.07
CA VAL A 128 13.39 9.68 2.53
C VAL A 128 12.81 8.46 1.82
N LYS A 129 11.78 7.86 2.43
CA LYS A 129 11.09 6.68 1.93
C LYS A 129 10.42 6.94 0.58
N CYS A 130 9.74 8.06 0.41
CA CYS A 130 9.07 8.41 -0.84
C CYS A 130 10.03 8.87 -1.95
N GLY A 131 11.10 9.60 -1.61
CA GLY A 131 12.15 9.94 -2.59
C GLY A 131 12.87 8.70 -3.12
N GLN A 132 13.22 7.76 -2.24
CA GLN A 132 13.86 6.49 -2.64
C GLN A 132 12.92 5.59 -3.43
N LEU A 133 11.61 5.63 -3.17
CA LEU A 133 10.63 4.86 -3.94
C LEU A 133 10.66 5.26 -5.41
N ASP A 134 10.51 6.54 -5.74
CA ASP A 134 10.45 7.02 -7.14
C ASP A 134 11.70 6.62 -7.95
N ASP A 135 12.89 6.83 -7.37
CA ASP A 135 14.16 6.43 -8.00
C ASP A 135 14.25 4.90 -8.16
N SER A 136 13.81 4.14 -7.15
CA SER A 136 13.76 2.68 -7.23
C SER A 136 12.80 2.20 -8.31
N LEU A 137 11.62 2.83 -8.44
CA LEU A 137 10.64 2.49 -9.48
C LEU A 137 11.22 2.70 -10.89
N LYS A 138 11.89 3.84 -11.11
CA LYS A 138 12.57 4.14 -12.38
C LYS A 138 13.68 3.13 -12.67
N CYS A 139 14.46 2.75 -11.65
CA CYS A 139 15.52 1.76 -11.77
C CYS A 139 14.96 0.38 -12.16
N VAL A 140 13.95 -0.11 -11.43
CA VAL A 140 13.28 -1.39 -11.69
C VAL A 140 12.67 -1.41 -13.09
N LYS A 141 11.96 -0.35 -13.50
CA LYS A 141 11.38 -0.26 -14.85
C LYS A 141 12.44 -0.38 -15.94
N LYS A 142 13.57 0.34 -15.80
CA LYS A 142 14.68 0.30 -16.76
C LYS A 142 15.29 -1.10 -16.84
N GLU A 143 15.48 -1.74 -15.70
CA GLU A 143 16.02 -3.08 -15.61
C GLU A 143 15.09 -4.13 -16.24
N VAL A 144 13.79 -4.07 -15.93
CA VAL A 144 12.78 -4.95 -16.56
C VAL A 144 12.74 -4.73 -18.07
N SER A 145 12.81 -3.48 -18.53
CA SER A 145 12.86 -3.20 -19.98
C SER A 145 14.09 -3.83 -20.63
N SER A 146 15.24 -3.80 -19.96
CA SER A 146 16.48 -4.41 -20.47
C SER A 146 16.45 -5.94 -20.50
N VAL A 147 15.80 -6.59 -19.54
CA VAL A 147 15.83 -8.06 -19.41
C VAL A 147 14.65 -8.74 -20.08
N CYS A 148 13.47 -8.12 -20.02
CA CYS A 148 12.20 -8.69 -20.43
C CYS A 148 11.56 -7.95 -21.60
N GLY A 149 12.02 -6.72 -21.88
CA GLY A 149 11.52 -5.89 -22.96
C GLY A 149 10.47 -4.88 -22.50
N GLN A 150 10.15 -3.96 -23.41
CA GLN A 150 9.33 -2.79 -23.10
C GLN A 150 7.90 -3.12 -22.64
N ARG A 151 7.32 -4.22 -23.13
CA ARG A 151 5.96 -4.63 -22.76
C ARG A 151 5.86 -4.93 -21.27
N ASP A 152 6.77 -5.76 -20.76
CA ASP A 152 6.80 -6.15 -19.36
C ASP A 152 7.13 -4.96 -18.45
N ALA A 153 8.00 -4.05 -18.92
CA ALA A 153 8.30 -2.81 -18.22
C ALA A 153 7.07 -1.91 -18.04
N LEU A 154 6.21 -1.79 -19.06
CA LEU A 154 4.97 -1.01 -18.97
C LEU A 154 3.92 -1.68 -18.06
N ASN A 155 3.84 -3.01 -18.11
CA ASN A 155 2.90 -3.76 -17.27
C ASN A 155 3.24 -3.64 -15.79
N ILE A 156 4.53 -3.78 -15.43
CA ILE A 156 4.96 -3.64 -14.03
C ILE A 156 4.87 -2.18 -13.55
N GLU A 157 5.20 -1.20 -14.41
CA GLU A 157 5.11 0.23 -14.08
C GLU A 157 3.72 0.63 -13.58
N LYS A 158 2.66 0.10 -14.20
CA LYS A 158 1.28 0.37 -13.77
C LYS A 158 1.05 0.02 -12.29
N TYR A 159 1.57 -1.11 -11.83
CA TYR A 159 1.47 -1.51 -10.43
C TYR A 159 2.32 -0.61 -9.53
N LEU A 160 3.57 -0.38 -9.93
CA LEU A 160 4.52 0.42 -9.15
C LEU A 160 4.02 1.86 -8.93
N VAL A 161 3.48 2.50 -9.97
CA VAL A 161 2.89 3.84 -9.87
C VAL A 161 1.68 3.84 -8.93
N ASN A 162 0.77 2.89 -9.07
CA ASN A 162 -0.41 2.83 -8.21
C ASN A 162 -0.06 2.55 -6.74
N MET A 163 0.99 1.76 -6.46
CA MET A 163 1.48 1.57 -5.09
C MET A 163 2.01 2.89 -4.52
N SER A 164 2.82 3.63 -5.29
CA SER A 164 3.34 4.96 -4.87
C SER A 164 2.20 5.94 -4.56
N ILE A 165 1.16 5.96 -5.40
CA ILE A 165 -0.04 6.77 -5.21
C ILE A 165 -0.79 6.34 -3.93
N GLY A 166 -0.95 5.04 -3.70
CA GLY A 166 -1.61 4.50 -2.50
C GLY A 166 -0.84 4.76 -1.20
N LEU A 167 0.48 4.97 -1.29
CA LEU A 167 1.35 5.36 -0.18
C LEU A 167 1.40 6.89 0.02
N SER A 168 0.66 7.65 -0.78
CA SER A 168 0.61 9.12 -0.73
C SER A 168 1.98 9.80 -0.97
N CYS A 169 2.90 9.15 -1.68
CA CYS A 169 4.24 9.70 -1.90
C CYS A 169 4.23 10.99 -2.75
N ASP A 170 3.24 11.17 -3.62
CA ASP A 170 3.05 12.42 -4.37
C ASP A 170 2.77 13.62 -3.44
N ASP A 171 2.01 13.38 -2.37
CA ASP A 171 1.62 14.41 -1.42
C ASP A 171 2.81 14.77 -0.52
N VAL A 172 3.60 13.77 -0.12
CA VAL A 172 4.87 13.95 0.61
C VAL A 172 5.87 14.78 -0.22
N MET A 173 6.07 14.44 -1.50
CA MET A 173 7.01 15.15 -2.38
C MET A 173 6.59 16.60 -2.64
N LYS A 174 5.30 16.88 -2.80
CA LYS A 174 4.78 18.26 -2.92
C LYS A 174 5.05 19.08 -1.65
N MET A 175 4.79 18.51 -0.48
CA MET A 175 5.06 19.18 0.80
C MET A 175 6.54 19.49 1.01
N MET A 176 7.45 18.63 0.53
CA MET A 176 8.90 18.88 0.58
C MET A 176 9.29 20.06 -0.32
N ALA A 177 8.84 20.08 -1.58
CA ALA A 177 9.14 21.15 -2.52
C ALA A 177 8.66 22.52 -2.03
N GLU A 178 7.51 22.58 -1.34
CA GLU A 178 7.02 23.81 -0.71
C GLU A 178 7.86 24.24 0.50
N LYS A 179 8.36 23.30 1.31
CA LYS A 179 9.24 23.59 2.45
C LYS A 179 10.60 24.12 2.00
N GLU A 180 11.17 23.58 0.92
CA GLU A 180 12.43 24.06 0.35
C GLU A 180 12.29 25.48 -0.21
N ASN A 181 11.21 25.76 -0.94
CA ASN A 181 10.92 27.10 -1.46
C ASN A 181 10.69 28.16 -0.36
N LYS A 182 10.25 27.74 0.84
CA LYS A 182 10.10 28.61 2.01
C LYS A 182 11.39 28.81 2.80
N LYS A 183 12.36 27.89 2.71
CA LYS A 183 13.69 28.04 3.35
C LYS A 183 14.67 28.88 2.51
N GLY A 184 14.40 29.05 1.22
CA GLY A 184 15.20 29.88 0.30
C GLY A 184 14.73 31.34 0.17
N LYS A 185 13.77 31.78 1.00
CA LYS A 185 13.32 33.18 1.13
C LYS A 185 13.70 33.72 2.51
#